data_AF-A0A2S7N0Z4-F1
#
_entry.id   AF-A0A2S7N0Z4-F1
#
_cell.length_a   1.000
_cell.length_b   1.000
_cell.length_c   1.000
_cell.angle_alpha   90.00
_cell.angle_beta   90.00
_cell.angle_gamma   90.00
#
_symmetry.space_group_name_H-M   'P 1'
#
loop_
_entity.id
_entity.type
_entity.pdbx_description
1 polymer ?
#
loop_
_entity_poly.entity_id
_entity_poly.type
_entity_poly.pdbx_seq_one_letter_code
_entity_poly.pdbx_strand_id
1 'polypeptide(L)'
;MVNYSQLYFSDSFFSTGQKDIYTKNKEVVGKLDLKSAFTSTIDVLDLQGNILISGKFPIFSNKWIVTNQAGEELGFLRARFSFFTKKYEYTAHNRGIYRVESEPFSKTYEIFTEKGKRVGQFKKVNSIFSTPAFEMSQEKQDIEIGEMIAVVMGVNAIQKRSHSAANSTV
;
A
#
# COMPACT_ATOMS: atom_id res chain seq x y z
N MET A 1 1.42 5.53 -25.18
CA MET A 1 2.04 4.73 -24.10
C MET A 1 1.41 5.16 -22.79
N VAL A 2 0.91 4.22 -21.99
CA VAL A 2 0.28 4.52 -20.71
C VAL A 2 1.36 4.93 -19.70
N ASN A 3 1.18 6.07 -19.05
CA ASN A 3 2.12 6.53 -18.02
C ASN A 3 1.74 5.92 -16.67
N TYR A 4 2.49 4.89 -16.25
CA TYR A 4 2.31 4.22 -14.97
C TYR A 4 3.03 4.93 -13.81
N SER A 5 3.79 6.00 -14.06
CA SER A 5 4.48 6.74 -12.98
C SER A 5 3.52 7.50 -12.07
N GLN A 6 2.26 7.67 -12.50
CA GLN A 6 1.19 8.30 -11.73
C GLN A 6 -0.11 7.51 -11.87
N LEU A 7 -0.62 7.01 -10.74
CA LEU A 7 -1.87 6.27 -10.66
C LEU A 7 -2.81 6.88 -9.63
N TYR A 8 -4.10 6.65 -9.79
CA TYR A 8 -5.14 7.22 -8.96
C TYR A 8 -6.11 6.16 -8.46
N PHE A 9 -6.55 6.35 -7.22
CA PHE A 9 -7.45 5.46 -6.52
C PHE A 9 -8.56 6.29 -5.86
N SER A 10 -9.80 5.78 -5.81
CA SER A 10 -10.87 6.45 -5.04
C SER A 10 -10.46 6.64 -3.57
N ASP A 11 -11.00 7.61 -2.82
CA ASP A 11 -10.65 7.73 -1.39
C ASP A 11 -11.16 6.57 -0.53
N SER A 12 -12.13 5.81 -1.04
CA SER A 12 -12.56 4.52 -0.52
C SER A 12 -11.56 3.39 -0.78
N PHE A 13 -10.38 3.68 -1.32
CA PHE A 13 -9.29 2.72 -1.58
C PHE A 13 -8.94 1.83 -0.38
N PHE A 14 -9.13 2.31 0.84
CA PHE A 14 -8.89 1.56 2.07
C PHE A 14 -10.12 0.77 2.60
N SER A 15 -11.20 0.70 1.83
CA SER A 15 -12.46 0.01 2.16
C SER A 15 -12.59 -1.31 1.41
N THR A 16 -13.43 -2.22 1.92
CA THR A 16 -13.64 -3.56 1.35
C THR A 16 -14.21 -3.54 -0.07
N GLY A 17 -13.96 -4.61 -0.81
CA GLY A 17 -14.42 -4.82 -2.18
C GLY A 17 -13.38 -4.43 -3.24
N GLN A 18 -13.80 -4.48 -4.50
CA GLN A 18 -12.94 -4.15 -5.64
C GLN A 18 -12.98 -2.66 -5.95
N LYS A 19 -11.81 -2.08 -6.19
CA LYS A 19 -11.61 -0.67 -6.54
C LYS A 19 -10.74 -0.60 -7.79
N ASP A 20 -11.18 0.15 -8.77
CA ASP A 20 -10.40 0.37 -9.98
C ASP A 20 -9.16 1.24 -9.67
N ILE A 21 -8.10 0.98 -10.43
CA ILE A 21 -6.86 1.74 -10.46
C ILE A 21 -6.85 2.51 -11.78
N TYR A 22 -6.72 3.83 -11.69
CA TYR A 22 -6.84 4.72 -12.84
C TYR A 22 -5.52 5.39 -13.19
N THR A 23 -5.34 5.71 -14.47
CA THR A 23 -4.34 6.69 -14.91
C THR A 23 -4.88 8.11 -14.73
N LYS A 24 -4.02 9.12 -14.97
CA LYS A 24 -4.43 10.53 -15.03
C LYS A 24 -5.55 10.79 -16.04
N ASN A 25 -5.59 10.00 -17.12
CA ASN A 25 -6.58 10.11 -18.18
C ASN A 25 -7.88 9.36 -17.87
N LYS A 26 -8.04 8.83 -16.64
CA LYS A 26 -9.17 8.01 -16.19
C LYS A 26 -9.29 6.66 -16.90
N GLU A 27 -8.21 6.19 -17.50
CA GLU A 27 -8.14 4.84 -18.05
C GLU A 27 -7.97 3.86 -16.89
N VAL A 28 -8.78 2.80 -16.84
CA VAL A 28 -8.61 1.72 -15.87
C VAL A 28 -7.41 0.88 -16.31
N VAL A 29 -6.48 0.63 -15.39
CA VAL A 29 -5.26 -0.16 -15.65
C VAL A 29 -5.13 -1.40 -14.77
N GLY A 30 -6.04 -1.57 -13.82
CA GLY A 30 -6.07 -2.70 -12.92
C GLY A 30 -7.10 -2.49 -11.82
N LYS A 31 -7.15 -3.41 -10.86
CA LYS A 31 -8.06 -3.34 -9.71
C LYS A 31 -7.31 -3.68 -8.43
N LEU A 32 -7.74 -3.10 -7.32
CA LEU A 32 -7.39 -3.54 -5.98
C LEU A 32 -8.60 -4.24 -5.38
N ASP A 33 -8.46 -5.52 -5.02
CA ASP A 33 -9.48 -6.28 -4.31
C ASP A 33 -9.13 -6.39 -2.83
N LEU A 34 -9.98 -5.80 -1.97
CA LEU A 34 -9.86 -5.93 -0.52
C LEU A 34 -10.88 -6.97 -0.02
N LYS A 35 -10.40 -8.19 0.20
CA LYS A 35 -11.26 -9.34 0.57
C LYS A 35 -11.99 -9.17 1.91
N SER A 36 -11.36 -8.54 2.91
CA SER A 36 -12.01 -8.32 4.21
C SER A 36 -11.29 -7.26 5.05
N ALA A 37 -12.08 -6.47 5.80
CA ALA A 37 -11.58 -5.55 6.81
C ALA A 37 -10.94 -6.28 8.01
N PHE A 38 -11.32 -7.54 8.27
CA PHE A 38 -10.89 -8.31 9.45
C PHE A 38 -9.62 -9.13 9.21
N THR A 39 -9.49 -9.80 8.05
CA THR A 39 -8.26 -10.56 7.70
C THR A 39 -7.22 -9.71 6.97
N SER A 40 -7.60 -8.53 6.47
CA SER A 40 -6.75 -7.61 5.71
C SER A 40 -5.92 -8.34 4.65
N THR A 41 -6.58 -9.07 3.75
CA THR A 41 -5.91 -9.57 2.54
C THR A 41 -6.29 -8.65 1.39
N ILE A 42 -5.29 -8.27 0.59
CA ILE A 42 -5.46 -7.48 -0.62
C ILE A 42 -4.84 -8.22 -1.79
N ASP A 43 -5.47 -8.10 -2.95
CA ASP A 43 -4.92 -8.54 -4.23
C ASP A 43 -4.92 -7.36 -5.22
N VAL A 44 -3.79 -7.10 -5.85
CA VAL A 44 -3.67 -6.19 -6.99
C VAL A 44 -3.86 -7.02 -8.24
N LEU A 45 -4.87 -6.69 -9.03
CA LEU A 45 -5.31 -7.43 -10.20
C LEU A 45 -4.99 -6.64 -11.49
N ASP A 46 -4.67 -7.37 -12.55
CA ASP A 46 -4.67 -6.82 -13.91
C ASP A 46 -6.11 -6.63 -14.45
N LEU A 47 -6.24 -6.22 -15.71
CA LEU A 47 -7.54 -6.00 -16.36
C LEU A 47 -8.30 -7.31 -16.65
N GLN A 48 -7.60 -8.44 -16.70
CA GLN A 48 -8.16 -9.77 -16.89
C GLN A 48 -8.61 -10.39 -15.56
N GLY A 49 -8.27 -9.78 -14.43
CA GLY A 49 -8.57 -10.27 -13.09
C GLY A 49 -7.52 -11.23 -12.53
N ASN A 50 -6.35 -11.35 -13.18
CA ASN A 50 -5.25 -12.13 -12.64
C ASN A 50 -4.56 -11.37 -11.51
N ILE A 51 -4.17 -12.09 -10.46
CA ILE A 51 -3.43 -11.53 -9.33
C ILE A 51 -1.99 -11.24 -9.76
N LEU A 52 -1.57 -9.99 -9.67
CA LEU A 52 -0.19 -9.55 -9.88
C LEU A 52 0.61 -9.58 -8.58
N ILE A 53 0.02 -9.03 -7.51
CA ILE A 53 0.62 -8.91 -6.18
C ILE A 53 -0.44 -9.17 -5.13
N SER A 54 -0.08 -9.87 -4.06
CA SER A 54 -0.95 -10.02 -2.89
C SER A 54 -0.27 -9.47 -1.63
N GLY A 55 -1.08 -9.00 -0.69
CA GLY A 55 -0.64 -8.58 0.64
C GLY A 55 -1.53 -9.17 1.72
N LYS A 56 -0.94 -9.74 2.77
CA LYS A 56 -1.71 -10.36 3.86
C LYS A 56 -0.93 -10.43 5.17
N PHE A 57 -1.65 -10.65 6.26
CA PHE A 57 -1.04 -11.13 7.50
C PHE A 57 -1.08 -12.66 7.57
N PRO A 58 0.06 -13.34 7.77
CA PRO A 58 0.08 -14.74 8.13
C PRO A 58 -0.59 -14.98 9.48
N ILE A 59 -1.01 -16.22 9.71
CA ILE A 59 -1.60 -16.65 10.99
C ILE A 59 -0.56 -16.41 12.11
N PHE A 60 -1.01 -15.81 13.22
CA PHE A 60 -0.19 -15.47 14.40
C PHE A 60 0.99 -14.52 14.15
N SER A 61 1.07 -13.86 13.00
CA SER A 61 2.13 -12.90 12.68
C SER A 61 1.63 -11.45 12.68
N ASN A 62 2.43 -10.56 13.27
CA ASN A 62 2.24 -9.12 13.18
C ASN A 62 2.95 -8.50 11.96
N LYS A 63 3.59 -9.33 11.13
CA LYS A 63 4.22 -8.90 9.87
C LYS A 63 3.20 -8.99 8.74
N TRP A 64 3.14 -7.94 7.94
CA TRP A 64 2.42 -7.94 6.69
C TRP A 64 3.33 -8.48 5.60
N ILE A 65 2.94 -9.55 4.91
CA ILE A 65 3.72 -10.19 3.86
C ILE A 65 3.21 -9.73 2.50
N VAL A 66 4.12 -9.43 1.59
CA VAL A 66 3.84 -9.13 0.18
C VAL A 66 4.36 -10.27 -0.69
N THR A 67 3.53 -10.78 -1.59
CA THR A 67 3.88 -11.89 -2.49
C THR A 67 3.61 -11.54 -3.95
N ASN A 68 4.36 -12.16 -4.87
CA ASN A 68 4.09 -12.08 -6.31
C ASN A 68 2.96 -13.03 -6.75
N GLN A 69 2.67 -13.03 -8.07
CA GLN A 69 1.68 -13.92 -8.70
C GLN A 69 1.96 -15.42 -8.45
N ALA A 70 3.23 -15.83 -8.35
CA ALA A 70 3.61 -17.21 -8.05
C ALA A 70 3.45 -17.58 -6.56
N GLY A 71 3.10 -16.60 -5.72
CA GLY A 71 2.99 -16.78 -4.27
C GLY A 71 4.33 -16.68 -3.53
N GLU A 72 5.40 -16.31 -4.21
CA GLU A 72 6.72 -16.11 -3.61
C GLU A 72 6.75 -14.81 -2.81
N GLU A 73 7.40 -14.84 -1.65
CA GLU A 73 7.56 -13.65 -0.81
C GLU A 73 8.51 -12.64 -1.47
N LEU A 74 8.00 -11.43 -1.70
CA LEU A 74 8.80 -10.29 -2.17
C LEU A 74 9.39 -9.51 -1.00
N GLY A 75 8.74 -9.57 0.15
CA GLY A 75 9.17 -8.95 1.39
C GLY A 75 8.10 -8.88 2.45
N PHE A 76 8.45 -8.26 3.58
CA PHE A 76 7.52 -8.05 4.69
C PHE A 76 7.60 -6.64 5.27
N LEU A 77 6.45 -6.12 5.67
CA LEU A 77 6.26 -4.83 6.32
C LEU A 77 5.97 -5.04 7.83
N ARG A 78 6.60 -4.21 8.66
CA ARG A 78 6.33 -4.12 10.10
C ARG A 78 6.33 -2.68 10.58
N ALA A 79 5.64 -2.42 11.69
CA ALA A 79 5.80 -1.16 12.41
C ALA A 79 7.15 -1.12 13.15
N ARG A 80 7.81 0.03 13.14
CA ARG A 80 8.85 0.40 14.11
C ARG A 80 8.29 1.45 15.04
N PHE A 81 8.19 1.12 16.32
CA PHE A 81 7.87 2.09 17.35
C PHE A 81 9.09 3.01 17.55
N SER A 82 8.91 4.30 17.26
CA SER A 82 9.84 5.37 17.62
C SER A 82 9.03 6.45 18.31
N PHE A 83 9.54 7.03 19.39
CA PHE A 83 8.81 7.81 20.40
C PHE A 83 7.93 8.99 19.91
N PHE A 84 7.98 9.40 18.63
CA PHE A 84 7.15 10.51 18.10
C PHE A 84 6.64 10.33 16.66
N THR A 85 7.04 9.28 15.93
CA THR A 85 6.63 9.06 14.51
C THR A 85 6.31 7.59 14.26
N LYS A 86 5.12 7.31 13.72
CA LYS A 86 4.75 5.96 13.26
C LYS A 86 5.54 5.67 11.99
N LYS A 87 6.68 5.01 12.14
CA LYS A 87 7.54 4.57 11.03
C LYS A 87 7.28 3.10 10.74
N TYR A 88 7.29 2.73 9.47
CA TYR A 88 7.16 1.34 9.05
C TYR A 88 8.38 0.96 8.21
N GLU A 89 8.78 -0.29 8.29
CA GLU A 89 9.89 -0.85 7.52
C GLU A 89 9.39 -1.99 6.66
N TYR A 90 9.58 -1.86 5.36
CA TYR A 90 9.40 -2.92 4.38
C TYR A 90 10.76 -3.53 4.04
N THR A 91 10.96 -4.80 4.40
CA THR A 91 12.17 -5.56 4.11
C THR A 91 11.95 -6.34 2.83
N ALA A 92 12.56 -5.89 1.73
CA ALA A 92 12.41 -6.46 0.38
C ALA A 92 13.50 -7.51 0.07
N HIS A 93 13.81 -8.36 1.06
CA HIS A 93 14.89 -9.34 1.01
C HIS A 93 16.20 -8.76 0.44
N ASN A 94 16.67 -9.27 -0.70
CA ASN A 94 17.94 -8.89 -1.34
C ASN A 94 17.96 -7.44 -1.87
N ARG A 95 16.80 -6.78 -1.98
CA ARG A 95 16.69 -5.36 -2.41
C ARG A 95 16.85 -4.37 -1.26
N GLY A 96 16.97 -4.87 -0.03
CA GLY A 96 17.20 -4.06 1.17
C GLY A 96 15.92 -3.57 1.84
N ILE A 97 16.04 -2.49 2.60
CA ILE A 97 14.96 -1.96 3.44
C ILE A 97 14.43 -0.65 2.86
N TYR A 98 13.10 -0.58 2.77
CA TYR A 98 12.36 0.63 2.46
C TYR A 98 11.65 1.13 3.72
N ARG A 99 11.74 2.42 3.98
CA ARG A 99 11.08 3.08 5.10
C ARG A 99 9.81 3.72 4.59
N VAL A 100 8.68 3.43 5.24
CA VAL A 100 7.40 4.07 4.94
C VAL A 100 7.06 5.03 6.06
N GLU A 101 6.89 6.29 5.71
CA GLU A 101 6.44 7.33 6.62
C GLU A 101 4.98 7.65 6.37
N SER A 102 4.21 7.71 7.45
CA SER A 102 2.82 8.15 7.44
C SER A 102 2.74 9.25 8.49
N GLU A 103 2.77 10.52 8.04
CA GLU A 103 2.62 11.60 9.01
C GLU A 103 1.21 11.55 9.60
N PRO A 104 1.06 11.72 10.92
CA PRO A 104 -0.23 12.01 11.51
C PRO A 104 -0.83 13.21 10.77
N PHE A 105 -2.11 13.13 10.38
CA PHE A 105 -2.89 14.17 9.71
C PHE A 105 -2.66 14.40 8.21
N SER A 106 -1.51 14.09 7.62
CA SER A 106 -1.21 14.51 6.23
C SER A 106 -1.88 13.68 5.13
N LYS A 107 -2.53 12.56 5.48
CA LYS A 107 -3.08 11.58 4.51
C LYS A 107 -2.10 11.28 3.37
N THR A 108 -0.82 11.30 3.69
CA THR A 108 0.29 11.09 2.77
C THR A 108 1.14 9.95 3.31
N TYR A 109 1.51 9.05 2.41
CA TYR A 109 2.45 7.96 2.67
C TYR A 109 3.65 8.16 1.76
N GLU A 110 4.84 8.19 2.32
CA GLU A 110 6.08 8.34 1.55
C GLU A 110 6.96 7.12 1.76
N ILE A 111 7.52 6.60 0.67
CA ILE A 111 8.40 5.42 0.67
C ILE A 111 9.81 5.89 0.33
N PHE A 112 10.76 5.57 1.19
CA PHE A 112 12.17 5.93 1.05
C PHE A 112 13.05 4.68 1.05
N THR A 113 14.16 4.71 0.32
CA THR A 113 15.25 3.74 0.52
C THR A 113 15.92 3.98 1.88
N GLU A 114 16.71 3.01 2.33
CA GLU A 114 17.57 3.15 3.52
C GLU A 114 18.49 4.38 3.47
N LYS A 115 18.93 4.78 2.26
CA LYS A 115 19.77 5.98 2.04
C LYS A 115 18.97 7.30 2.08
N GLY A 116 17.68 7.26 2.41
CA GLY A 116 16.80 8.43 2.50
C GLY A 116 16.28 8.95 1.16
N LYS A 117 16.50 8.23 0.05
CA LYS A 117 15.96 8.63 -1.26
C LYS A 117 14.50 8.21 -1.37
N ARG A 118 13.60 9.15 -1.70
CA ARG A 118 12.19 8.82 -1.99
C ARG A 118 12.09 7.99 -3.26
N VAL A 119 11.28 6.93 -3.22
CA VAL A 119 11.00 6.06 -4.37
C VAL A 119 9.56 6.19 -4.84
N GLY A 120 8.66 6.62 -3.94
CA GLY A 120 7.32 7.03 -4.31
C GLY A 120 6.51 7.57 -3.14
N GLN A 121 5.30 8.00 -3.47
CA GLN A 121 4.40 8.66 -2.54
C GLN A 121 2.95 8.33 -2.89
N PHE A 122 2.09 8.20 -1.87
CA PHE A 122 0.64 8.20 -1.99
C PHE A 122 0.10 9.43 -1.28
N LYS A 123 -0.61 10.31 -1.98
CA LYS A 123 -1.13 11.57 -1.43
C LYS A 123 -2.63 11.69 -1.69
N LYS A 124 -3.41 12.06 -0.66
CA LYS A 124 -4.83 12.39 -0.88
C LYS A 124 -4.95 13.70 -1.67
N VAL A 125 -5.71 13.66 -2.77
CA VAL A 125 -5.98 14.78 -3.67
C VAL A 125 -7.49 14.96 -3.87
N ASN A 126 -7.92 16.16 -4.22
CA ASN A 126 -9.34 16.49 -4.40
C ASN A 126 -9.82 16.39 -5.88
N SER A 127 -8.96 15.97 -6.81
CA SER A 127 -8.96 16.57 -8.16
C SER A 127 -9.04 15.64 -9.37
N ILE A 128 -9.67 14.45 -9.30
CA ILE A 128 -9.91 13.63 -10.53
C ILE A 128 -11.36 13.14 -10.71
N PHE A 129 -12.07 12.73 -9.66
CA PHE A 129 -13.37 12.04 -9.76
C PHE A 129 -14.55 12.80 -9.14
N SER A 130 -14.50 14.13 -9.07
CA SER A 130 -15.46 14.95 -8.28
C SER A 130 -15.56 14.52 -6.79
N THR A 131 -14.66 13.64 -6.37
CA THR A 131 -14.56 13.00 -5.07
C THR A 131 -13.09 12.91 -4.71
N PRO A 132 -12.74 12.87 -3.42
CA PRO A 132 -11.35 12.75 -3.02
C PRO A 132 -10.76 11.43 -3.53
N ALA A 133 -9.47 11.44 -3.83
CA ALA A 133 -8.72 10.31 -4.38
C ALA A 133 -7.34 10.22 -3.73
N PHE A 134 -6.69 9.06 -3.81
CA PHE A 134 -5.25 8.95 -3.58
C PHE A 134 -4.53 8.99 -4.92
N GLU A 135 -3.50 9.81 -5.03
CA GLU A 135 -2.54 9.83 -6.11
C GLU A 135 -1.29 9.09 -5.66
N MET A 136 -0.91 8.04 -6.38
CA MET A 136 0.40 7.42 -6.27
C MET A 136 1.33 8.02 -7.32
N SER A 137 2.53 8.40 -6.91
CA SER A 137 3.62 8.74 -7.81
C SER A 137 4.85 7.88 -7.52
N GLN A 138 5.56 7.52 -8.58
CA GLN A 138 6.78 6.73 -8.51
C GLN A 138 7.94 7.53 -9.12
N GLU A 139 9.03 7.66 -8.36
CA GLU A 139 10.26 8.32 -8.83
C GLU A 139 11.32 7.29 -9.30
N LYS A 140 11.38 6.17 -8.57
CA LYS A 140 12.25 4.98 -8.70
C LYS A 140 11.54 3.72 -9.19
N GLN A 141 11.98 3.04 -10.25
CA GLN A 141 11.46 1.69 -10.59
C GLN A 141 12.11 0.53 -9.81
N ASP A 142 12.81 0.80 -8.70
CA ASP A 142 13.47 -0.23 -7.88
C ASP A 142 12.47 -1.12 -7.11
N ILE A 143 11.23 -0.65 -6.96
CA ILE A 143 10.09 -1.36 -6.36
C ILE A 143 8.92 -1.30 -7.35
N GLU A 144 8.25 -2.43 -7.57
CA GLU A 144 7.14 -2.46 -8.53
C GLU A 144 5.91 -1.74 -8.00
N ILE A 145 5.07 -1.24 -8.90
CA ILE A 145 3.87 -0.47 -8.54
C ILE A 145 2.90 -1.30 -7.68
N GLY A 146 2.62 -2.54 -8.08
CA GLY A 146 1.75 -3.42 -7.31
C GLY A 146 2.30 -3.69 -5.90
N GLU A 147 3.62 -3.80 -5.79
CA GLU A 147 4.33 -3.97 -4.52
C GLU A 147 4.20 -2.71 -3.65
N MET A 148 4.38 -1.50 -4.21
CA MET A 148 4.16 -0.25 -3.50
C MET A 148 2.72 -0.11 -2.98
N ILE A 149 1.74 -0.48 -3.80
CA ILE A 149 0.32 -0.53 -3.42
C ILE A 149 0.14 -1.45 -2.21
N ALA A 150 0.65 -2.69 -2.28
CA ALA A 150 0.56 -3.66 -1.19
C ALA A 150 1.25 -3.18 0.10
N VAL A 151 2.37 -2.47 -0.02
CA VAL A 151 3.09 -1.88 1.12
C VAL A 151 2.26 -0.80 1.81
N VAL A 152 1.67 0.15 1.07
CA VAL A 152 0.85 1.21 1.66
C VAL A 152 -0.46 0.66 2.24
N MET A 153 -1.05 -0.34 1.58
CA MET A 153 -2.20 -1.08 2.14
C MET A 153 -1.84 -1.78 3.45
N GLY A 154 -0.64 -2.35 3.54
CA GLY A 154 -0.10 -2.95 4.76
C GLY A 154 0.04 -1.93 5.90
N VAL A 155 0.50 -0.71 5.62
CA VAL A 155 0.59 0.35 6.65
C VAL A 155 -0.79 0.63 7.25
N ASN A 156 -1.78 0.86 6.39
CA ASN A 156 -3.16 1.10 6.83
C ASN A 156 -3.73 -0.11 7.60
N ALA A 157 -3.43 -1.34 7.17
CA ALA A 157 -3.87 -2.54 7.85
C ALA A 157 -3.23 -2.72 9.25
N ILE A 158 -1.93 -2.45 9.37
CA ILE A 158 -1.22 -2.44 10.66
C ILE A 158 -1.80 -1.35 11.58
N GLN A 159 -2.08 -0.16 11.05
CA GLN A 159 -2.72 0.91 11.82
C GLN A 159 -4.09 0.47 12.32
N LYS A 160 -4.95 -0.11 11.48
CA LYS A 160 -6.28 -0.60 11.89
C LYS A 160 -6.17 -1.65 12.99
N ARG A 161 -5.29 -2.66 12.85
CA ARG A 161 -5.05 -3.67 13.88
C ARG A 161 -4.60 -3.08 15.21
N SER A 162 -3.68 -2.11 15.17
CA SER A 162 -3.20 -1.43 16.38
C SER A 162 -4.30 -0.63 17.08
N HIS A 163 -5.20 0.04 16.35
CA HIS A 163 -6.31 0.76 16.96
C HIS A 163 -7.38 -0.19 17.52
N SER A 164 -7.68 -1.29 16.83
CA SER A 164 -8.60 -2.32 17.34
C SER A 164 -8.10 -2.95 18.64
N ALA A 165 -6.80 -3.29 18.72
CA ALA A 165 -6.21 -3.85 19.93
C ALA A 165 -6.24 -2.85 21.11
N ALA A 166 -6.02 -1.56 20.86
CA ALA A 166 -6.13 -0.52 21.90
C ALA A 166 -7.57 -0.38 22.44
N ASN A 167 -8.58 -0.45 21.54
CA ASN A 167 -9.99 -0.35 21.91
C ASN A 167 -10.57 -1.62 22.57
N SER A 168 -9.90 -2.78 22.51
CA SER A 168 -10.34 -4.01 23.17
C SER A 168 -9.94 -4.10 24.66
N THR A 169 -9.33 -3.05 25.22
CA THR A 169 -8.83 -3.01 26.61
C THR A 169 -9.71 -2.18 27.56
N VAL A 170 -10.97 -1.94 27.18
CA VAL A 170 -11.98 -1.25 28.01
C VAL A 170 -13.08 -2.21 28.44
#